data_AF-A0A392VS47-F1
#
_entry.id   AF-A0A392VS47-F1
#
_cell.length_a   1.000
_cell.length_b   1.000
_cell.length_c   1.000
_cell.angle_alpha   90.00
_cell.angle_beta   90.00
_cell.angle_gamma   90.00
#
_symmetry.space_group_name_H-M   'P 1'
#
loop_
_entity.id
_entity.type
_entity.pdbx_description
1 polymer ?
#
loop_
_entity_poly.entity_id
_entity_poly.type
_entity_poly.pdbx_seq_one_letter_code
_entity_poly.pdbx_strand_id
1 'polypeptide(L)' 'MGHKTEACRGKLTCYNCGKDGHKSVECKKPKKVVGK' A
#
# COMPACT_ATOMS: atom_id res chain seq x y z
N MET A 1 -15.00 2.33 -22.55
CA MET A 1 -13.58 2.17 -22.14
C MET A 1 -13.45 2.68 -20.71
N GLY A 2 -13.39 1.84 -19.68
CA GLY A 2 -12.29 0.93 -19.38
C GLY A 2 -11.23 1.71 -18.59
N HIS A 3 -11.29 1.67 -17.25
CA HIS A 3 -10.25 2.23 -16.40
C HIS A 3 -8.93 1.57 -16.76
N LYS A 4 -8.09 2.28 -17.53
CA LYS A 4 -6.74 1.85 -17.93
C LYS A 4 -5.93 1.53 -16.67
N THR A 5 -5.83 0.24 -16.38
CA THR A 5 -5.21 -0.33 -15.18
C THR A 5 -3.71 -0.11 -15.12
N GLU A 6 -3.12 0.59 -16.09
CA GLU A 6 -1.74 1.04 -16.04
C GLU A 6 -1.53 2.24 -15.09
N ALA A 7 -2.52 3.14 -14.98
CA ALA A 7 -2.57 4.14 -13.90
C ALA A 7 -2.91 3.52 -12.53
N CYS A 8 -3.42 2.28 -12.54
CA CYS A 8 -3.68 1.46 -11.37
C CYS A 8 -2.69 0.29 -11.27
N ARG A 9 -1.52 0.39 -11.93
CA ARG A 9 -0.36 -0.47 -11.64
C ARG A 9 0.15 0.00 -10.29
N GLY A 10 -0.65 -0.32 -9.27
CA GLY A 10 -0.47 0.04 -7.90
C GLY A 10 0.90 -0.47 -7.54
N LYS A 11 1.88 0.44 -7.55
CA LYS A 11 3.10 0.26 -6.78
C LYS A 11 2.62 -0.30 -5.46
N LEU A 12 3.17 -1.45 -5.08
CA LEU A 12 2.78 -2.18 -3.88
C LEU A 12 3.11 -1.29 -2.69
N THR A 13 2.23 -0.35 -2.40
CA THR A 13 2.44 0.70 -1.44
C THR A 13 1.91 0.15 -0.13
N CYS A 14 2.81 0.06 0.82
CA CYS A 14 2.49 -0.35 2.16
C CYS A 14 1.52 0.66 2.78
N TYR A 15 0.28 0.26 3.05
CA TYR A 15 -0.70 1.11 3.73
C TYR A 15 -0.32 1.42 5.19
N ASN A 16 0.61 0.67 5.77
CA ASN A 16 1.11 0.96 7.11
C ASN A 16 2.12 2.13 7.12
N CYS A 17 3.09 2.15 6.19
CA CYS A 17 4.19 3.12 6.20
C CYS A 17 4.24 4.07 5.00
N GLY A 18 3.43 3.84 3.97
CA GLY A 18 3.34 4.65 2.75
C GLY A 18 4.45 4.38 1.71
N LYS A 19 5.34 3.40 1.95
CA LYS A 19 6.45 3.08 1.03
C LYS A 19 6.03 2.02 0.02
N ASP A 20 6.52 2.13 -1.20
CA ASP A 20 6.39 1.09 -2.21
C ASP A 20 7.39 -0.07 -2.01
N GLY A 21 7.06 -1.23 -2.58
CA GLY A 21 7.90 -2.43 -2.59
C GLY A 21 7.48 -3.53 -1.62
N HIS A 22 6.51 -3.30 -0.73
CA HIS A 22 5.99 -4.34 0.18
C HIS A 22 4.53 -4.05 0.60
N LYS A 23 3.79 -5.10 0.99
CA LYS A 23 2.44 -4.93 1.57
C LYS A 23 2.53 -4.58 3.05
N SER A 24 1.45 -4.06 3.62
CA SER A 24 1.35 -3.82 5.07
C SER A 24 1.61 -5.07 5.93
N VAL A 25 1.35 -6.27 5.37
CA VAL A 25 1.62 -7.55 6.05
C VAL A 25 3.10 -7.88 6.15
N GLU A 26 3.92 -7.38 5.23
CA GLU A 26 5.38 -7.56 5.20
C GLU A 26 6.12 -6.36 5.82
N CYS A 27 5.37 -5.36 6.30
CA CYS A 27 5.95 -4.17 6.88
C CYS A 27 6.56 -4.47 8.25
N LYS A 28 7.87 -4.30 8.37
CA LYS A 28 8.59 -4.42 9.65
C LYS A 28 8.29 -3.29 10.63
N LYS A 29 7.58 -2.24 10.20
CA LYS A 29 7.24 -1.10 11.04
C LYS A 29 6.05 -1.47 11.94
N PRO A 30 6.02 -1.00 13.20
CA PRO A 30 4.87 -1.23 14.07
C PRO A 30 3.59 -0.75 13.38
N LYS A 31 2.52 -1.55 13.52
CA LYS A 31 1.21 -1.19 12.98
C LYS A 31 0.82 0.16 13.59
N LYS A 32 0.68 1.21 12.77
CA LYS A 32 0.01 2.43 13.20
C LYS A 32 -1.41 1.99 13.51
N VAL A 33 -1.70 1.81 14.79
CA VAL A 33 -3.06 1.65 15.28
C VAL A 33 -3.76 2.95 14.95
N VAL A 34 -4.33 3.05 13.75
CA VAL A 34 -5.29 4.10 13.43
C VAL A 34 -6.52 3.72 14.26
N GLY A 35 -6.54 4.24 15.48
CA GLY A 35 -7.71 4.22 16.33
C GLY A 35 -8.77 5.05 15.62
N LYS A 36 -9.85 4.35 15.26
CA LYS A 36 -11.19 4.81 14.86
C LYS A 36 -11.36 6.29 14.50
#